data_AF-A0A7Z3BJM0-F1
#
_entry.id   AF-A0A7Z3BJM0-F1
#
_cell.length_a   1.000
_cell.length_b   1.000
_cell.length_c   1.000
_cell.angle_alpha   90.00
_cell.angle_beta   90.00
_cell.angle_gamma   90.00
#
_symmetry.space_group_name_H-M   'P 1'
#
loop_
_entity.id
_entity.type
_entity.pdbx_description
1 polymer ?
#
loop_
_entity_poly.entity_id
_entity_poly.type
_entity_poly.pdbx_seq_one_letter_code
_entity_poly.pdbx_strand_id
1 'polypeptide(L)'
;MQLVCPAGSLPALKSALREGADAIYVGFRDDTNARHFAGLNLDDRQLRQGVELIHSAGKQMYVAVNTYPGAAGWARWQRAVDHAADLGVDALIAADCAVLGYAARRHPNLALHLSVQGSATNVAALAFYHERYGIRRAVLPRVLSLAQVRQVAANSPVPIEVFAFGSLCIMAEGRCHLSSYVTGESPNLCGVCSPAKAVRWSEEPEGLTSRLNDVLIDRYAPDEPAGYPTLCKGRFVVNGERFHALEEPTSLNTIDLIPQLAEIGVAAVKIEGRQRSPAYVEQVTRVWRQALDAWQRAPENYRALTQWQDALDKLSEGHQTTLGAYHRSWQ
;
A
#
# COMPACT_ATOMS: atom_id res chain seq x y z
N MET A 1 7.94 -13.55 -10.05
CA MET A 1 7.07 -12.79 -9.12
C MET A 1 6.06 -12.00 -9.93
N GLN A 2 4.81 -11.95 -9.48
CA GLN A 2 3.74 -11.13 -10.08
C GLN A 2 3.93 -9.65 -9.71
N LEU A 3 3.74 -8.72 -10.67
CA LEU A 3 3.70 -7.28 -10.39
C LEU A 3 2.26 -6.80 -10.16
N VAL A 4 1.96 -6.36 -8.93
CA VAL A 4 0.63 -5.90 -8.51
C VAL A 4 0.61 -4.37 -8.38
N CYS A 5 -0.07 -3.68 -9.31
CA CYS A 5 -0.05 -2.22 -9.40
C CYS A 5 -1.36 -1.55 -8.92
N PRO A 6 -1.29 -0.36 -8.33
CA PRO A 6 -2.45 0.40 -7.90
C PRO A 6 -3.11 1.13 -9.06
N ALA A 7 -4.43 1.32 -8.98
CA ALA A 7 -5.12 2.33 -9.79
C ALA A 7 -6.26 3.00 -9.01
N GLY A 8 -6.17 4.32 -8.87
CA GLY A 8 -7.23 5.16 -8.28
C GLY A 8 -8.13 5.81 -9.32
N SER A 9 -7.90 5.57 -10.61
CA SER A 9 -8.71 6.11 -11.70
C SER A 9 -8.57 5.22 -12.95
N LEU A 10 -9.50 5.33 -13.89
CA LEU A 10 -9.43 4.58 -15.14
C LEU A 10 -8.16 4.93 -15.98
N PRO A 11 -7.70 6.18 -16.07
CA PRO A 11 -6.42 6.49 -16.70
C PRO A 11 -5.22 5.80 -16.01
N ALA A 12 -5.18 5.79 -14.67
CA ALA A 12 -4.11 5.09 -13.95
C ALA A 12 -4.15 3.58 -14.20
N LEU A 13 -5.34 2.98 -14.26
CA LEU A 13 -5.53 1.57 -14.62
C LEU A 13 -4.98 1.27 -16.02
N LYS A 14 -5.33 2.09 -17.01
CA LYS A 14 -4.82 1.95 -18.38
C LYS A 14 -3.29 2.10 -18.45
N SER A 15 -2.73 3.04 -17.69
CA SER A 15 -1.28 3.20 -17.57
C SER A 15 -0.63 1.94 -16.97
N ALA A 16 -1.10 1.45 -15.82
CA ALA A 16 -0.56 0.23 -15.21
C ALA A 16 -0.63 -0.98 -16.16
N LEU A 17 -1.75 -1.13 -16.87
CA LEU A 17 -1.94 -2.23 -17.82
C LEU A 17 -0.95 -2.15 -18.99
N ARG A 18 -0.82 -0.96 -19.59
CA ARG A 18 0.09 -0.72 -20.73
C ARG A 18 1.55 -0.97 -20.36
N GLU A 19 1.95 -0.60 -19.14
CA GLU A 19 3.33 -0.74 -18.68
C GLU A 19 3.64 -2.15 -18.12
N GLY A 20 2.70 -3.10 -18.21
CA GLY A 20 2.96 -4.52 -17.96
C GLY A 20 2.66 -5.00 -16.53
N ALA A 21 1.74 -4.35 -15.82
CA ALA A 21 1.21 -4.91 -14.58
C ALA A 21 0.59 -6.30 -14.83
N ASP A 22 0.86 -7.25 -13.93
CA ASP A 22 0.25 -8.59 -14.00
C ASP A 22 -1.11 -8.63 -13.32
N ALA A 23 -1.28 -7.79 -12.29
CA ALA A 23 -2.56 -7.50 -11.69
C ALA A 23 -2.69 -6.03 -11.30
N ILE A 24 -3.92 -5.52 -11.31
CA ILE A 24 -4.21 -4.14 -10.94
C ILE A 24 -5.24 -4.15 -9.82
N TYR A 25 -4.95 -3.46 -8.71
CA TYR A 25 -5.89 -3.34 -7.61
C TYR A 25 -6.50 -1.94 -7.52
N VAL A 26 -7.82 -1.91 -7.34
CA VAL A 26 -8.63 -0.69 -7.22
C VAL A 26 -9.40 -0.66 -5.90
N GLY A 27 -10.15 0.41 -5.66
CA GLY A 27 -11.15 0.49 -4.59
C GLY A 27 -12.47 1.04 -5.11
N PHE A 28 -13.52 0.97 -4.29
CA PHE A 28 -14.80 1.62 -4.54
C PHE A 28 -14.77 3.10 -4.12
N ARG A 29 -15.73 3.90 -4.61
CA ARG A 29 -15.90 5.32 -4.21
C ARG A 29 -16.61 5.48 -2.86
N ASP A 30 -16.14 4.76 -1.85
CA ASP A 30 -16.65 4.79 -0.48
C ASP A 30 -15.59 4.34 0.54
N ASP A 31 -15.97 4.34 1.81
CA ASP A 31 -15.10 4.07 2.96
C ASP A 31 -14.80 2.59 3.21
N THR A 32 -15.17 1.67 2.31
CA THR A 32 -14.84 0.26 2.48
C THR A 32 -13.38 -0.06 2.17
N ASN A 33 -12.60 0.95 1.74
CA ASN A 33 -11.19 0.82 1.39
C ASN A 33 -10.37 1.99 1.93
N ALA A 34 -9.12 1.73 2.34
CA ALA A 34 -8.30 2.70 3.08
C ALA A 34 -7.77 3.91 2.25
N ARG A 35 -8.24 4.11 1.03
CA ARG A 35 -7.89 5.25 0.15
C ARG A 35 -9.15 5.72 -0.58
N HIS A 36 -10.03 6.43 0.11
CA HIS A 36 -11.33 6.86 -0.44
C HIS A 36 -11.48 8.39 -0.50
N PHE A 37 -10.52 9.02 -1.16
CA PHE A 37 -10.54 10.47 -1.33
C PHE A 37 -11.64 10.90 -2.30
N ALA A 38 -12.17 12.11 -2.10
CA ALA A 38 -13.04 12.73 -3.09
C ALA A 38 -12.33 12.79 -4.46
N GLY A 39 -13.01 12.31 -5.51
CA GLY A 39 -12.46 12.25 -6.87
C GLY A 39 -11.51 11.08 -7.15
N LEU A 40 -11.23 10.23 -6.15
CA LEU A 40 -10.50 8.98 -6.33
C LEU A 40 -11.47 7.81 -6.47
N ASN A 41 -10.95 6.71 -7.02
CA ASN A 41 -11.63 5.44 -7.27
C ASN A 41 -12.64 5.50 -8.43
N LEU A 42 -13.00 4.32 -8.92
CA LEU A 42 -13.79 4.14 -10.13
C LEU A 42 -15.28 4.05 -9.77
N ASP A 43 -16.15 4.63 -10.60
CA ASP A 43 -17.58 4.33 -10.54
C ASP A 43 -17.90 2.98 -11.18
N ASP A 44 -19.13 2.48 -11.02
CA ASP A 44 -19.57 1.18 -11.54
C ASP A 44 -19.30 1.02 -13.05
N ARG A 45 -19.60 2.04 -13.86
CA ARG A 45 -19.32 2.01 -15.30
C ARG A 45 -17.83 1.87 -15.58
N GLN A 46 -17.01 2.66 -14.89
CA GLN A 46 -15.55 2.59 -15.03
C GLN A 46 -14.97 1.26 -14.51
N LEU A 47 -15.56 0.67 -13.47
CA LEU A 47 -15.15 -0.62 -12.92
C LEU A 47 -15.42 -1.74 -13.93
N ARG A 48 -16.62 -1.81 -14.52
CA ARG A 48 -16.96 -2.78 -15.58
C ARG A 48 -16.02 -2.66 -16.77
N GLN A 49 -15.79 -1.43 -17.24
CA GLN A 49 -14.80 -1.17 -18.29
C GLN A 49 -13.39 -1.61 -17.88
N GLY A 50 -13.01 -1.40 -16.62
CA GLY A 50 -11.72 -1.82 -16.08
C GLY A 50 -11.54 -3.34 -16.11
N VAL A 51 -12.57 -4.09 -15.67
CA VAL A 51 -12.60 -5.56 -15.71
C VAL A 51 -12.42 -6.05 -17.15
N GLU A 52 -13.24 -5.55 -18.08
CA GLU A 52 -13.18 -5.93 -19.49
C GLU A 52 -11.78 -5.69 -20.10
N LEU A 53 -11.20 -4.51 -19.87
CA LEU A 53 -9.87 -4.17 -20.37
C LEU A 53 -8.80 -5.10 -19.81
N ILE A 54 -8.82 -5.33 -18.50
CA ILE A 54 -7.82 -6.16 -17.80
C ILE A 54 -7.91 -7.63 -18.26
N HIS A 55 -9.13 -8.19 -18.30
CA HIS A 55 -9.36 -9.57 -18.72
C HIS A 55 -9.05 -9.79 -20.20
N SER A 56 -9.37 -8.82 -21.08
CA SER A 56 -9.00 -8.89 -22.51
C SER A 56 -7.48 -8.95 -22.74
N ALA A 57 -6.69 -8.44 -21.80
CA ALA A 57 -5.23 -8.51 -21.80
C ALA A 57 -4.68 -9.75 -21.06
N GLY A 58 -5.54 -10.66 -20.57
CA GLY A 58 -5.14 -11.83 -19.80
C GLY A 58 -4.53 -11.49 -18.43
N LYS A 59 -4.85 -10.31 -17.89
CA LYS A 59 -4.38 -9.83 -16.59
C LYS A 59 -5.49 -9.92 -15.54
N GLN A 60 -5.14 -9.65 -14.28
CA GLN A 60 -6.07 -9.79 -13.16
C GLN A 60 -6.48 -8.46 -12.55
N MET A 61 -7.74 -8.35 -12.13
CA MET A 61 -8.27 -7.20 -11.40
C MET A 61 -8.57 -7.58 -9.96
N TYR A 62 -8.06 -6.80 -9.01
CA TYR A 62 -8.36 -6.97 -7.60
C TYR A 62 -9.12 -5.76 -7.05
N VAL A 63 -9.97 -5.98 -6.05
CA VAL A 63 -10.68 -4.89 -5.35
C VAL A 63 -10.34 -4.91 -3.87
N ALA A 64 -9.97 -3.74 -3.34
CA ALA A 64 -9.76 -3.55 -1.91
C ALA A 64 -11.10 -3.27 -1.21
N VAL A 65 -11.44 -4.13 -0.24
CA VAL A 65 -12.50 -3.93 0.76
C VAL A 65 -11.85 -4.19 2.14
N ASN A 66 -10.87 -3.36 2.46
CA ASN A 66 -9.87 -3.66 3.49
C ASN A 66 -9.99 -2.86 4.79
N THR A 67 -11.00 -1.99 4.91
CA THR A 67 -11.24 -1.22 6.13
C THR A 67 -12.12 -2.00 7.11
N TYR A 68 -12.05 -1.61 8.37
CA TYR A 68 -12.83 -2.23 9.45
C TYR A 68 -14.18 -1.52 9.62
N PRO A 69 -15.32 -2.23 9.49
CA PRO A 69 -16.65 -1.64 9.62
C PRO A 69 -16.94 -1.22 11.07
N GLY A 70 -17.55 -0.05 11.24
CA GLY A 70 -18.21 0.31 12.50
C GLY A 70 -19.54 -0.44 12.68
N ALA A 71 -20.07 -0.45 13.90
CA ALA A 71 -21.30 -1.19 14.23
C ALA A 71 -22.49 -0.89 13.31
N ALA A 72 -22.69 0.38 12.92
CA ALA A 72 -23.77 0.79 12.03
C ALA A 72 -23.47 0.60 10.53
N GLY A 73 -22.21 0.35 10.16
CA GLY A 73 -21.74 0.35 8.78
C GLY A 73 -21.80 -1.01 8.09
N TRP A 74 -21.99 -2.11 8.83
CA TRP A 74 -21.76 -3.48 8.36
C TRP A 74 -22.39 -3.82 7.00
N ALA A 75 -23.65 -3.45 6.76
CA ALA A 75 -24.36 -3.73 5.51
C ALA A 75 -23.68 -3.13 4.27
N ARG A 76 -22.92 -2.03 4.41
CA ARG A 76 -22.15 -1.43 3.32
C ARG A 76 -21.01 -2.34 2.88
N TRP A 77 -20.28 -2.92 3.83
CA TRP A 77 -19.18 -3.86 3.50
C TRP A 77 -19.71 -5.14 2.88
N GLN A 78 -20.87 -5.64 3.34
CA GLN A 78 -21.54 -6.78 2.70
C GLN A 78 -21.84 -6.48 1.22
N ARG A 79 -22.45 -5.31 0.94
CA ARG A 79 -22.71 -4.87 -0.44
C ARG A 79 -21.43 -4.69 -1.26
N ALA A 80 -20.36 -4.19 -0.67
CA ALA A 80 -19.08 -4.05 -1.37
C ALA A 80 -18.47 -5.42 -1.75
N VAL A 81 -18.59 -6.42 -0.86
CA VAL A 81 -18.21 -7.80 -1.16
C VAL A 81 -19.07 -8.37 -2.28
N ASP A 82 -20.39 -8.24 -2.18
CA ASP A 82 -21.33 -8.73 -3.19
C ASP A 82 -21.06 -8.07 -4.56
N HIS A 83 -20.85 -6.76 -4.56
CA HIS A 83 -20.52 -6.01 -5.77
C HIS A 83 -19.19 -6.44 -6.40
N ALA A 84 -18.15 -6.70 -5.59
CA ALA A 84 -16.89 -7.21 -6.12
C ALA A 84 -17.06 -8.59 -6.78
N ALA A 85 -17.87 -9.47 -6.18
CA ALA A 85 -18.20 -10.77 -6.77
C ALA A 85 -18.99 -10.62 -8.08
N ASP A 86 -20.02 -9.76 -8.11
CA ASP A 86 -20.87 -9.52 -9.28
C ASP A 86 -20.10 -8.87 -10.45
N LEU A 87 -19.07 -8.07 -10.15
CA LEU A 87 -18.15 -7.52 -11.14
C LEU A 87 -17.22 -8.59 -11.75
N GLY A 88 -17.13 -9.78 -11.13
CA GLY A 88 -16.26 -10.86 -11.61
C GLY A 88 -14.76 -10.59 -11.39
N VAL A 89 -14.40 -9.88 -10.32
CA VAL A 89 -12.99 -9.57 -10.04
C VAL A 89 -12.22 -10.82 -9.61
N ASP A 90 -10.93 -10.88 -9.92
CA ASP A 90 -10.09 -12.06 -9.68
C ASP A 90 -9.80 -12.28 -8.18
N ALA A 91 -9.77 -11.21 -7.39
CA ALA A 91 -9.61 -11.32 -5.94
C ALA A 91 -10.14 -10.11 -5.16
N LEU A 92 -10.62 -10.38 -3.95
CA LEU A 92 -10.94 -9.37 -2.93
C LEU A 92 -9.78 -9.25 -1.95
N ILE A 93 -9.27 -8.03 -1.74
CA ILE A 93 -8.27 -7.73 -0.72
C ILE A 93 -8.99 -7.22 0.53
N ALA A 94 -9.04 -8.02 1.60
CA ALA A 94 -9.81 -7.73 2.81
C ALA A 94 -9.00 -8.00 4.10
N ALA A 95 -9.39 -7.38 5.21
CA ALA A 95 -8.65 -7.44 6.49
C ALA A 95 -9.53 -7.87 7.67
N ASP A 96 -10.73 -7.32 7.76
CA ASP A 96 -11.65 -7.58 8.85
C ASP A 96 -12.19 -9.02 8.82
N CYS A 97 -12.26 -9.65 10.00
CA CYS A 97 -12.67 -11.05 10.13
C CYS A 97 -14.13 -11.29 9.75
N ALA A 98 -15.03 -10.33 10.01
CA ALA A 98 -16.42 -10.43 9.61
C ALA A 98 -16.56 -10.25 8.09
N VAL A 99 -15.83 -9.32 7.48
CA VAL A 99 -15.77 -9.13 6.02
C VAL A 99 -15.27 -10.41 5.34
N LEU A 100 -14.14 -10.95 5.78
CA LEU A 100 -13.58 -12.21 5.26
C LEU A 100 -14.55 -13.37 5.44
N GLY A 101 -15.15 -13.50 6.63
CA GLY A 101 -16.14 -14.54 6.92
C GLY A 101 -17.40 -14.43 6.09
N TYR A 102 -17.88 -13.22 5.81
CA TYR A 102 -19.03 -13.00 4.93
C TYR A 102 -18.69 -13.40 3.49
N ALA A 103 -17.55 -12.92 2.97
CA ALA A 103 -17.11 -13.23 1.61
C ALA A 103 -16.92 -14.74 1.40
N ALA A 104 -16.24 -15.42 2.33
CA ALA A 104 -15.98 -16.85 2.25
C ALA A 104 -17.26 -17.70 2.23
N ARG A 105 -18.28 -17.30 3.02
CA ARG A 105 -19.58 -18.02 3.07
C ARG A 105 -20.47 -17.72 1.87
N ARG A 106 -20.53 -16.45 1.46
CA ARG A 106 -21.50 -15.98 0.45
C ARG A 106 -21.01 -16.16 -0.98
N HIS A 107 -19.69 -16.09 -1.19
CA HIS A 107 -19.01 -16.14 -2.49
C HIS A 107 -17.76 -17.04 -2.43
N PRO A 108 -17.91 -18.36 -2.24
CA PRO A 108 -16.79 -19.28 -2.03
C PRO A 108 -15.81 -19.36 -3.22
N ASN A 109 -16.23 -18.92 -4.40
CA ASN A 109 -15.40 -18.89 -5.60
C ASN A 109 -14.56 -17.61 -5.73
N LEU A 110 -14.90 -16.54 -5.01
CA LEU A 110 -14.14 -15.29 -5.01
C LEU A 110 -12.85 -15.48 -4.21
N ALA A 111 -11.70 -15.31 -4.86
CA ALA A 111 -10.42 -15.45 -4.16
C ALA A 111 -10.28 -14.34 -3.11
N LEU A 112 -9.88 -14.72 -1.89
CA LEU A 112 -9.64 -13.78 -0.80
C LEU A 112 -8.13 -13.59 -0.58
N HIS A 113 -7.66 -12.36 -0.67
CA HIS A 113 -6.30 -11.98 -0.31
C HIS A 113 -6.32 -11.23 1.02
N LEU A 114 -5.53 -11.69 1.99
CA LEU A 114 -5.39 -10.99 3.27
C LEU A 114 -4.63 -9.68 3.05
N SER A 115 -5.31 -8.57 3.33
CA SER A 115 -4.72 -7.24 3.30
C SER A 115 -3.67 -7.07 4.38
N VAL A 116 -2.68 -6.23 4.11
CA VAL A 116 -1.64 -5.83 5.06
C VAL A 116 -2.22 -5.29 6.38
N GLN A 117 -3.44 -4.71 6.34
CA GLN A 117 -4.12 -4.21 7.54
C GLN A 117 -4.48 -5.31 8.54
N GLY A 118 -4.60 -6.56 8.08
CA GLY A 118 -4.80 -7.75 8.93
C GLY A 118 -3.60 -8.08 9.81
N SER A 119 -2.44 -7.43 9.57
CA SER A 119 -1.24 -7.45 10.42
C SER A 119 -0.74 -8.85 10.81
N ALA A 120 -0.87 -9.83 9.90
CA ALA A 120 -0.33 -11.17 10.11
C ALA A 120 1.20 -11.15 9.92
N THR A 121 1.95 -11.38 11.01
CA THR A 121 3.42 -11.33 11.04
C THR A 121 4.07 -12.69 11.29
N ASN A 122 3.29 -13.75 11.43
CA ASN A 122 3.76 -15.10 11.69
C ASN A 122 2.87 -16.15 11.03
N VAL A 123 3.39 -17.38 10.94
CA VAL A 123 2.73 -18.52 10.28
C VAL A 123 1.40 -18.88 10.95
N ALA A 124 1.32 -18.84 12.28
CA ALA A 124 0.09 -19.19 13.00
C ALA A 124 -1.07 -18.24 12.67
N ALA A 125 -0.80 -16.94 12.52
CA ALA A 125 -1.79 -15.97 12.07
C ALA A 125 -2.26 -16.28 10.64
N LEU A 126 -1.34 -16.59 9.72
CA LEU A 126 -1.67 -16.94 8.34
C LEU A 126 -2.49 -18.24 8.26
N ALA A 127 -2.11 -19.26 9.03
CA ALA A 127 -2.86 -20.51 9.16
C ALA A 127 -4.28 -20.26 9.66
N PHE A 128 -4.45 -19.43 10.70
CA PHE A 128 -5.78 -19.07 11.18
C PHE A 128 -6.64 -18.42 10.09
N TYR A 129 -6.12 -17.43 9.36
CA TYR A 129 -6.89 -16.80 8.28
C TYR A 129 -7.19 -17.78 7.13
N HIS A 130 -6.25 -18.66 6.80
CA HIS A 130 -6.43 -19.67 5.75
C HIS A 130 -7.50 -20.70 6.15
N GLU A 131 -7.42 -21.26 7.34
CA GLU A 131 -8.37 -22.27 7.83
C GLU A 131 -9.78 -21.71 8.02
N ARG A 132 -9.91 -20.46 8.49
CA ARG A 132 -11.22 -19.87 8.81
C ARG A 132 -11.91 -19.24 7.61
N TYR A 133 -11.16 -18.70 6.66
CA TYR A 133 -11.71 -17.90 5.57
C TYR A 133 -11.27 -18.38 4.18
N GLY A 134 -10.36 -19.34 4.07
CA GLY A 134 -9.87 -19.82 2.79
C GLY A 134 -9.07 -18.76 2.01
N ILE A 135 -8.35 -17.87 2.70
CA ILE A 135 -7.49 -16.90 2.00
C ILE A 135 -6.51 -17.65 1.07
N ARG A 136 -6.22 -17.05 -0.08
CA ARG A 136 -5.36 -17.63 -1.14
C ARG A 136 -4.03 -16.90 -1.29
N ARG A 137 -3.88 -15.72 -0.68
CA ARG A 137 -2.63 -14.94 -0.64
C ARG A 137 -2.65 -14.03 0.57
N ALA A 138 -1.48 -13.68 1.10
CA ALA A 138 -1.37 -12.71 2.18
C ALA A 138 -0.33 -11.62 1.88
N VAL A 139 -0.73 -10.36 2.06
CA VAL A 139 0.16 -9.21 1.97
C VAL A 139 0.84 -8.98 3.32
N LEU A 140 2.15 -9.18 3.40
CA LEU A 140 2.88 -9.04 4.66
C LEU A 140 3.09 -7.58 5.06
N PRO A 141 3.00 -7.26 6.38
CA PRO A 141 3.34 -5.95 6.92
C PRO A 141 4.81 -5.56 6.69
N ARG A 142 5.05 -4.26 6.46
CA ARG A 142 6.40 -3.69 6.22
C ARG A 142 7.24 -3.48 7.49
N VAL A 143 6.89 -4.18 8.58
CA VAL A 143 7.59 -4.15 9.87
C VAL A 143 8.50 -5.37 10.09
N LEU A 144 8.42 -6.34 9.18
CA LEU A 144 9.22 -7.57 9.19
C LEU A 144 10.57 -7.30 8.50
N SER A 145 11.65 -7.80 9.09
CA SER A 145 12.95 -7.85 8.40
C SER A 145 12.99 -8.92 7.33
N LEU A 146 13.98 -8.86 6.43
CA LEU A 146 14.10 -9.83 5.34
C LEU A 146 14.24 -11.27 5.88
N ALA A 147 14.95 -11.44 7.00
CA ALA A 147 15.05 -12.72 7.70
C ALA A 147 13.70 -13.21 8.23
N GLN A 148 12.88 -12.31 8.79
CA GLN A 148 11.54 -12.66 9.28
C GLN A 148 10.59 -12.98 8.12
N VAL A 149 10.67 -12.25 7.01
CA VAL A 149 9.91 -12.57 5.79
C VAL A 149 10.29 -13.95 5.27
N ARG A 150 11.58 -14.30 5.23
CA ARG A 150 12.04 -15.66 4.89
C ARG A 150 11.43 -16.72 5.80
N GLN A 151 11.45 -16.50 7.11
CA GLN A 151 10.90 -17.44 8.09
C GLN A 151 9.39 -17.67 7.90
N VAL A 152 8.63 -16.60 7.64
CA VAL A 152 7.19 -16.67 7.40
C VAL A 152 6.89 -17.36 6.08
N ALA A 153 7.60 -16.98 5.00
CA ALA A 153 7.38 -17.53 3.66
C ALA A 153 7.67 -19.04 3.59
N ALA A 154 8.72 -19.51 4.28
CA ALA A 154 9.12 -20.92 4.26
C ALA A 154 8.03 -21.90 4.71
N ASN A 155 7.13 -21.46 5.60
CA ASN A 155 6.07 -22.32 6.18
C ASN A 155 4.67 -21.72 5.99
N SER A 156 4.52 -20.72 5.13
CA SER A 156 3.22 -20.09 4.91
C SER A 156 2.27 -21.06 4.23
N PRO A 157 1.02 -21.21 4.71
CA PRO A 157 0.01 -22.04 4.04
C PRO A 157 -0.48 -21.42 2.73
N VAL A 158 -0.15 -20.15 2.47
CA VAL A 158 -0.55 -19.41 1.27
C VAL A 158 0.62 -18.64 0.68
N PRO A 159 0.61 -18.39 -0.64
CA PRO A 159 1.54 -17.47 -1.28
C PRO A 159 1.63 -16.11 -0.55
N ILE A 160 2.85 -15.57 -0.50
CA ILE A 160 3.15 -14.30 0.16
C ILE A 160 3.32 -13.18 -0.87
N GLU A 161 2.72 -12.04 -0.57
CA GLU A 161 2.90 -10.78 -1.28
C GLU A 161 3.60 -9.77 -0.38
N VAL A 162 4.57 -9.02 -0.92
CA VAL A 162 5.26 -7.95 -0.18
C VAL A 162 5.18 -6.64 -0.94
N PHE A 163 5.36 -5.52 -0.25
CA PHE A 163 5.47 -4.23 -0.92
C PHE A 163 6.84 -4.07 -1.58
N ALA A 164 6.82 -3.61 -2.83
CA ALA A 164 7.99 -3.30 -3.63
C ALA A 164 8.41 -1.83 -3.51
N PHE A 165 7.42 -0.93 -3.64
CA PHE A 165 7.66 0.51 -3.63
C PHE A 165 6.49 1.31 -3.06
N GLY A 166 6.79 2.45 -2.44
CA GLY A 166 5.82 3.46 -2.01
C GLY A 166 6.03 3.93 -0.57
N SER A 167 5.21 4.90 -0.14
CA SER A 167 5.35 5.55 1.17
C SER A 167 5.26 4.56 2.33
N LEU A 168 6.19 4.62 3.28
CA LEU A 168 6.23 3.75 4.45
C LEU A 168 5.21 4.18 5.52
N CYS A 169 4.52 3.18 6.07
CA CYS A 169 3.70 3.33 7.26
C CYS A 169 4.39 2.60 8.42
N ILE A 170 4.62 3.29 9.53
CA ILE A 170 5.22 2.71 10.73
C ILE A 170 4.19 2.17 11.74
N MET A 171 2.90 2.41 11.48
CA MET A 171 1.79 1.98 12.34
C MET A 171 1.17 0.69 11.79
N ALA A 172 0.07 0.24 12.40
CA ALA A 172 -0.74 -0.88 11.90
C ALA A 172 -1.50 -0.52 10.61
N GLU A 173 -0.76 -0.20 9.54
CA GLU A 173 -1.16 -0.05 8.13
C GLU A 173 -2.60 0.44 7.95
N GLY A 174 -2.79 1.75 7.94
CA GLY A 174 -4.12 2.37 7.83
C GLY A 174 -4.94 2.40 9.13
N ARG A 175 -4.45 1.86 10.25
CA ARG A 175 -5.03 2.01 11.60
C ARG A 175 -4.12 2.83 12.52
N CYS A 176 -3.88 4.09 12.17
CA CYS A 176 -2.95 4.95 12.89
C CYS A 176 -3.62 5.70 14.05
N HIS A 177 -3.36 5.25 15.29
CA HIS A 177 -3.88 5.87 16.51
C HIS A 177 -3.33 7.27 16.77
N LEU A 178 -2.09 7.53 16.36
CA LEU A 178 -1.45 8.84 16.43
C LEU A 178 -2.26 9.89 15.65
N SER A 179 -2.60 9.58 14.40
CA SER A 179 -3.46 10.42 13.57
C SER A 179 -4.85 10.59 14.19
N SER A 180 -5.46 9.51 14.68
CA SER A 180 -6.78 9.59 15.32
C SER A 180 -6.79 10.44 16.57
N TYR A 181 -5.75 10.37 17.38
CA TYR A 181 -5.59 11.21 18.56
C TYR A 181 -5.52 12.70 18.19
N VAL A 182 -4.70 13.05 17.20
CA VAL A 182 -4.50 14.46 16.82
C VAL A 182 -5.67 15.02 16.03
N THR A 183 -6.29 14.23 15.15
CA THR A 183 -7.27 14.72 14.17
C THR A 183 -8.73 14.48 14.57
N GLY A 184 -8.98 13.58 15.53
CA GLY A 184 -10.30 13.08 15.85
C GLY A 184 -10.88 12.14 14.79
N GLU A 185 -10.13 11.81 13.74
CA GLU A 185 -10.58 11.01 12.60
C GLU A 185 -9.79 9.71 12.49
N SER A 186 -10.47 8.62 12.10
CA SER A 186 -9.80 7.34 11.91
C SER A 186 -9.24 7.22 10.50
N PRO A 187 -7.92 7.04 10.30
CA PRO A 187 -7.36 6.79 8.97
C PRO A 187 -7.94 5.56 8.28
N ASN A 188 -8.46 4.60 9.06
CA ASN A 188 -9.15 3.43 8.55
C ASN A 188 -10.41 3.83 7.76
N LEU A 189 -11.20 4.78 8.28
CA LEU A 189 -12.47 5.20 7.69
C LEU A 189 -12.41 6.55 6.99
N CYS A 190 -11.32 7.30 7.09
CA CYS A 190 -11.14 8.58 6.40
C CYS A 190 -10.12 8.47 5.24
N GLY A 191 -9.37 7.36 5.18
CA GLY A 191 -8.45 7.05 4.11
C GLY A 191 -7.13 7.85 4.12
N VAL A 192 -6.91 8.67 5.16
CA VAL A 192 -5.77 9.59 5.30
C VAL A 192 -5.19 9.59 6.70
N CYS A 193 -3.87 9.75 6.81
CA CYS A 193 -3.22 10.04 8.08
C CYS A 193 -3.40 11.51 8.51
N SER A 194 -3.58 12.42 7.55
CA SER A 194 -3.73 13.84 7.83
C SER A 194 -4.84 14.39 6.94
N PRO A 195 -6.07 14.54 7.47
CA PRO A 195 -7.17 15.15 6.73
C PRO A 195 -6.83 16.60 6.39
N ALA A 196 -7.09 17.03 5.16
CA ALA A 196 -6.79 18.39 4.70
C ALA A 196 -7.39 19.48 5.61
N LYS A 197 -8.58 19.24 6.17
CA LYS A 197 -9.24 20.15 7.11
C LYS A 197 -8.49 20.36 8.43
N ALA A 198 -7.62 19.42 8.81
CA ALA A 198 -6.79 19.49 10.00
C ALA A 198 -5.40 20.09 9.70
N VAL A 199 -5.01 20.19 8.43
CA VAL A 199 -3.70 20.72 8.05
C VAL A 199 -3.70 22.24 8.06
N ARG A 200 -2.66 22.85 8.65
CA ARG A 200 -2.41 24.29 8.60
C ARG A 200 -0.98 24.56 8.16
N TRP A 201 -0.83 25.57 7.32
CA TRP A 201 0.45 26.10 6.86
C TRP A 201 0.52 27.56 7.28
N SER A 202 1.67 28.00 7.79
CA SER A 202 1.85 29.39 8.22
C SER A 202 3.27 29.86 7.97
N GLU A 203 3.41 30.98 7.28
CA GLU A 203 4.68 31.68 7.10
C GLU A 203 5.04 32.40 8.41
N GLU A 204 6.15 32.00 9.02
CA GLU A 204 6.72 32.66 10.20
C GLU A 204 8.08 33.29 9.83
N PRO A 205 8.61 34.25 10.62
CA PRO A 205 9.90 34.90 10.31
C PRO A 205 11.08 33.92 10.15
N GLU A 206 10.98 32.75 10.79
CA GLU A 206 12.00 31.70 10.80
C GLU A 206 11.81 30.65 9.68
N GLY A 207 10.74 30.77 8.89
CA GLY A 207 10.40 29.86 7.79
C GLY A 207 8.95 29.37 7.80
N LEU A 208 8.64 28.42 6.93
CA LEU A 208 7.31 27.84 6.80
C LEU A 208 7.05 26.84 7.92
N THR A 209 5.93 26.96 8.61
CA THR A 209 5.50 25.96 9.59
C THR A 209 4.35 25.12 9.06
N SER A 210 4.34 23.84 9.42
CA SER A 210 3.23 22.94 9.15
C SER A 210 2.67 22.36 10.44
N ARG A 211 1.34 22.34 10.54
CA ARG A 211 0.63 21.80 11.70
C ARG A 211 -0.44 20.83 11.28
N LEU A 212 -0.72 19.89 12.18
CA LEU A 212 -1.90 19.03 12.14
C LEU A 212 -2.73 19.33 13.38
N ASN A 213 -3.87 20.00 13.19
CA ASN A 213 -4.59 20.74 14.22
C ASN A 213 -3.61 21.60 15.03
N ASP A 214 -3.55 21.42 16.34
CA ASP A 214 -2.74 22.21 17.24
C ASP A 214 -1.32 21.66 17.41
N VAL A 215 -0.94 20.59 16.70
CA VAL A 215 0.40 19.98 16.79
C VAL A 215 1.31 20.52 15.71
N LEU A 216 2.44 21.12 16.10
CA LEU A 216 3.51 21.48 15.17
C LEU A 216 4.16 20.19 14.64
N ILE A 217 4.09 20.00 13.33
CA ILE A 217 4.68 18.84 12.64
C ILE A 217 6.10 19.17 12.21
N ASP A 218 6.30 20.37 11.65
CA ASP A 218 7.61 20.76 11.14
C ASP A 218 7.77 22.28 10.97
N ARG A 219 9.03 22.72 10.85
CA ARG A 219 9.48 24.05 10.45
C ARG A 219 10.49 23.90 9.31
N TYR A 220 10.18 24.45 8.14
CA TYR A 220 11.00 24.37 6.94
C TYR A 220 11.75 25.68 6.72
N ALA A 221 13.03 25.60 6.35
CA ALA A 221 13.75 26.77 5.87
C ALA A 221 13.15 27.27 4.53
N PRO A 222 13.36 28.54 4.12
CA PRO A 222 12.75 29.12 2.91
C PRO A 222 12.95 28.31 1.62
N ASP A 223 14.08 27.62 1.49
CA ASP A 223 14.43 26.81 0.31
C ASP A 223 14.33 25.30 0.56
N GLU A 224 13.79 24.89 1.71
CA GLU A 224 13.61 23.49 2.06
C GLU A 224 12.27 22.96 1.53
N PRO A 225 12.24 21.82 0.81
CA PRO A 225 11.00 21.22 0.36
C PRO A 225 10.10 20.80 1.54
N ALA A 226 8.89 21.35 1.58
CA ALA A 226 7.92 21.02 2.62
C ALA A 226 7.15 19.72 2.32
N GLY A 227 7.25 18.74 3.22
CA GLY A 227 6.50 17.50 3.15
C GLY A 227 5.05 17.65 3.62
N TYR A 228 4.14 16.80 3.13
CA TYR A 228 2.75 16.85 3.61
C TYR A 228 2.67 16.52 5.11
N PRO A 229 1.93 17.28 5.94
CA PRO A 229 2.12 17.25 7.39
C PRO A 229 1.54 15.97 7.99
N THR A 230 2.39 14.95 8.11
CA THR A 230 2.04 13.61 8.59
C THR A 230 2.68 13.40 9.94
N LEU A 231 1.89 13.09 10.98
CA LEU A 231 2.38 13.10 12.36
C LEU A 231 3.63 12.23 12.56
N CYS A 232 3.64 11.02 11.99
CA CYS A 232 4.78 10.11 12.14
C CYS A 232 6.04 10.52 11.35
N LYS A 233 5.95 11.59 10.54
CA LYS A 233 7.04 12.08 9.69
C LYS A 233 7.51 13.49 10.04
N GLY A 234 6.94 14.07 11.10
CA GLY A 234 7.36 15.38 11.60
C GLY A 234 8.75 15.36 12.25
N ARG A 235 9.32 16.56 12.44
CA ARG A 235 10.55 16.77 13.22
C ARG A 235 10.17 17.25 14.61
N PHE A 236 10.58 16.49 15.62
CA PHE A 236 10.26 16.74 17.02
C PHE A 236 11.53 16.95 17.84
N VAL A 237 11.42 17.72 18.93
CA VAL A 237 12.53 17.91 19.88
C VAL A 237 12.50 16.79 20.91
N VAL A 238 13.52 15.94 20.91
CA VAL A 238 13.71 14.86 21.89
C VAL A 238 15.07 15.05 22.54
N ASN A 239 15.11 15.15 23.87
CA ASN A 239 16.34 15.39 24.63
C ASN A 239 17.16 16.62 24.14
N GLY A 240 16.47 17.66 23.67
CA GLY A 240 17.09 18.90 23.18
C GLY A 240 17.49 18.89 21.71
N GLU A 241 17.38 17.76 21.01
CA GLU A 241 17.72 17.64 19.59
C GLU A 241 16.47 17.55 18.72
N ARG A 242 16.47 18.26 17.58
CA ARG A 242 15.36 18.27 16.62
C ARG A 242 15.66 17.35 15.44
N PHE A 243 14.89 16.27 15.29
CA PHE A 243 15.03 15.31 14.19
C PHE A 243 13.71 14.56 13.94
N HIS A 244 13.68 13.70 12.91
CA HIS A 244 12.55 12.80 12.65
C HIS A 244 12.50 11.70 13.71
N ALA A 245 11.83 11.97 14.83
CA ALA A 245 11.83 11.08 16.00
C ALA A 245 11.10 9.75 15.80
N LEU A 246 10.28 9.64 14.75
CA LEU A 246 9.45 8.47 14.47
C LEU A 246 9.85 7.80 13.15
N GLU A 247 9.75 8.53 12.04
CA GLU A 247 10.13 8.04 10.71
C GLU A 247 10.51 9.23 9.81
N GLU A 248 11.48 9.03 8.93
CA GLU A 248 11.83 10.02 7.92
C GLU A 248 10.80 10.01 6.77
N PRO A 249 10.61 11.11 6.04
CA PRO A 249 9.69 11.16 4.91
C PRO A 249 10.26 10.43 3.69
N THR A 250 10.46 9.12 3.80
CA THR A 250 11.05 8.25 2.78
C THR A 250 10.01 7.30 2.17
N SER A 251 10.38 6.69 1.04
CA SER A 251 9.62 5.60 0.42
C SER A 251 10.37 4.28 0.49
N LEU A 252 9.64 3.19 0.68
CA LEU A 252 10.18 1.85 0.51
C LEU A 252 10.62 1.70 -0.95
N ASN A 253 11.80 1.14 -1.17
CA ASN A 253 12.26 0.71 -2.50
C ASN A 253 13.04 -0.59 -2.39
N THR A 254 12.43 -1.71 -2.78
CA THR A 254 13.07 -3.03 -2.70
C THR A 254 13.59 -3.53 -4.05
N ILE A 255 13.83 -2.63 -5.01
CA ILE A 255 14.23 -3.03 -6.38
C ILE A 255 15.52 -3.84 -6.37
N ASP A 256 16.49 -3.47 -5.53
CA ASP A 256 17.75 -4.20 -5.33
C ASP A 256 17.57 -5.57 -4.65
N LEU A 257 16.42 -5.80 -4.00
CA LEU A 257 16.12 -7.04 -3.28
C LEU A 257 15.39 -8.07 -4.15
N ILE A 258 15.16 -7.81 -5.44
CA ILE A 258 14.44 -8.74 -6.34
C ILE A 258 14.99 -10.18 -6.27
N PRO A 259 16.32 -10.43 -6.35
CA PRO A 259 16.86 -11.78 -6.25
C PRO A 259 16.55 -12.46 -4.92
N GLN A 260 16.74 -11.76 -3.81
CA GLN A 260 16.50 -12.29 -2.46
C GLN A 260 15.01 -12.57 -2.22
N LEU A 261 14.12 -11.70 -2.70
CA LEU A 261 12.67 -11.90 -2.61
C LEU A 261 12.22 -13.13 -3.43
N ALA A 262 12.82 -13.33 -4.60
CA ALA A 262 12.55 -14.50 -5.42
C ALA A 262 13.06 -15.80 -4.76
N GLU A 263 14.27 -15.78 -4.19
CA GLU A 263 14.85 -16.91 -3.43
C GLU A 263 13.95 -17.31 -2.24
N ILE A 264 13.40 -16.31 -1.54
CA ILE A 264 12.45 -16.53 -0.43
C ILE A 264 11.14 -17.17 -0.89
N GLY A 265 10.83 -17.14 -2.19
CA GLY A 265 9.56 -17.63 -2.73
C GLY A 265 8.42 -16.63 -2.59
N VAL A 266 8.72 -15.32 -2.53
CA VAL A 266 7.68 -14.28 -2.61
C VAL A 266 6.95 -14.41 -3.95
N ALA A 267 5.63 -14.55 -3.91
CA ALA A 267 4.83 -14.78 -5.10
C ALA A 267 4.55 -13.49 -5.88
N ALA A 268 4.37 -12.38 -5.16
CA ALA A 268 3.98 -11.10 -5.73
C ALA A 268 4.68 -9.92 -5.04
N VAL A 269 5.00 -8.90 -5.83
CA VAL A 269 5.46 -7.61 -5.35
C VAL A 269 4.41 -6.54 -5.67
N LYS A 270 4.08 -5.73 -4.67
CA LYS A 270 3.00 -4.75 -4.73
C LYS A 270 3.51 -3.32 -4.65
N ILE A 271 3.01 -2.49 -5.54
CA ILE A 271 3.25 -1.05 -5.50
C ILE A 271 2.15 -0.38 -4.66
N GLU A 272 2.54 0.45 -3.69
CA GLU A 272 1.63 1.41 -3.07
C GLU A 272 1.62 2.70 -3.90
N GLY A 273 0.43 3.20 -4.19
CA GLY A 273 0.20 4.48 -4.81
C GLY A 273 -1.22 4.69 -5.30
N ARG A 274 -2.27 4.10 -4.69
CA ARG A 274 -3.63 4.22 -5.27
C ARG A 274 -4.10 5.68 -5.43
N GLN A 275 -3.67 6.55 -4.52
CA GLN A 275 -3.94 8.00 -4.57
C GLN A 275 -3.00 8.81 -5.48
N ARG A 276 -2.02 8.16 -6.13
CA ARG A 276 -1.03 8.83 -6.97
C ARG A 276 -1.56 9.05 -8.39
N SER A 277 -0.91 9.97 -9.11
CA SER A 277 -1.30 10.33 -10.47
C SER A 277 -1.12 9.17 -11.46
N PRO A 278 -1.82 9.19 -12.61
CA PRO A 278 -1.56 8.24 -13.69
C PRO A 278 -0.09 8.23 -14.14
N ALA A 279 0.59 9.38 -14.12
CA ALA A 279 2.01 9.48 -14.46
C ALA A 279 2.92 8.77 -13.45
N TYR A 280 2.61 8.86 -12.15
CA TYR A 280 3.31 8.06 -11.13
C TYR A 280 3.12 6.57 -11.41
N VAL A 281 1.87 6.13 -11.62
CA VAL A 281 1.53 4.72 -11.86
C VAL A 281 2.21 4.19 -13.11
N GLU A 282 2.24 4.98 -14.18
CA GLU A 282 2.97 4.67 -15.41
C GLU A 282 4.46 4.44 -15.13
N GLN A 283 5.14 5.44 -14.55
CA GLN A 283 6.58 5.41 -14.40
C GLN A 283 7.03 4.31 -13.43
N VAL A 284 6.35 4.15 -12.29
CA VAL A 284 6.69 3.10 -11.31
C VAL A 284 6.43 1.70 -11.88
N THR A 285 5.33 1.49 -12.62
CA THR A 285 5.02 0.18 -13.22
C THR A 285 6.06 -0.16 -14.27
N ARG A 286 6.41 0.79 -15.14
CA ARG A 286 7.44 0.60 -16.17
C ARG A 286 8.77 0.20 -15.58
N VAL A 287 9.25 0.94 -14.57
CA VAL A 287 10.53 0.67 -13.91
C VAL A 287 10.54 -0.72 -13.28
N TRP A 288 9.49 -1.06 -12.53
CA TRP A 288 9.41 -2.37 -11.87
C TRP A 288 9.25 -3.52 -12.85
N ARG A 289 8.49 -3.34 -13.94
CA ARG A 289 8.38 -4.34 -15.01
C ARG A 289 9.73 -4.59 -15.66
N GLN A 290 10.46 -3.54 -16.03
CA GLN A 290 11.80 -3.64 -16.60
C GLN A 290 12.78 -4.36 -15.66
N ALA A 291 12.73 -4.05 -14.36
CA ALA A 291 13.57 -4.68 -13.35
C ALA A 291 13.26 -6.18 -13.20
N LEU A 292 11.99 -6.55 -13.12
CA LEU A 292 11.57 -7.96 -13.06
C LEU A 292 11.94 -8.72 -14.33
N ASP A 293 11.79 -8.11 -15.51
CA ASP A 293 12.15 -8.72 -16.79
C ASP A 293 13.66 -8.86 -16.98
N ALA A 294 14.44 -7.90 -16.46
CA ALA A 294 15.90 -8.00 -16.44
C ALA A 294 16.38 -9.13 -15.53
N TRP A 295 15.81 -9.21 -14.32
CA TRP A 295 16.08 -10.33 -13.41
C TRP A 295 15.70 -11.67 -14.04
N GLN A 296 14.51 -11.79 -14.65
CA GLN A 296 14.07 -13.04 -15.26
C GLN A 296 14.98 -13.49 -16.42
N ARG A 297 15.55 -12.56 -17.19
CA ARG A 297 16.49 -12.87 -18.28
C ARG A 297 17.87 -13.30 -17.78
N ALA A 298 18.34 -12.74 -16.67
CA ALA A 298 19.67 -13.03 -16.13
C ALA A 298 19.68 -12.98 -14.58
N PRO A 299 19.11 -13.99 -13.89
CA PRO A 299 18.93 -13.96 -12.44
C PRO A 299 20.24 -13.76 -11.65
N GLU A 300 21.29 -14.51 -12.03
CA GLU A 300 22.61 -14.49 -11.38
C GLU A 300 23.36 -13.17 -11.56
N ASN A 301 23.01 -12.40 -12.60
CA ASN A 301 23.69 -11.15 -12.96
C ASN A 301 22.80 -9.92 -12.73
N TYR A 302 21.69 -10.07 -12.00
CA TYR A 302 20.79 -8.96 -11.74
C TYR A 302 21.49 -7.87 -10.92
N ARG A 303 21.39 -6.64 -11.43
CA ARG A 303 21.76 -5.39 -10.74
C ARG A 303 20.69 -4.37 -11.08
N ALA A 304 20.18 -3.64 -10.09
CA ALA A 304 19.32 -2.51 -10.40
C ALA A 304 20.14 -1.46 -11.17
N LEU A 305 19.58 -0.96 -12.27
CA LEU A 305 20.22 0.10 -13.04
C LEU A 305 20.06 1.44 -12.31
N THR A 306 21.08 2.29 -12.34
CA THR A 306 21.05 3.63 -11.75
C THR A 306 19.85 4.44 -12.26
N GLN A 307 19.53 4.36 -13.55
CA GLN A 307 18.35 5.03 -14.12
C GLN A 307 17.01 4.61 -13.50
N TRP A 308 16.90 3.40 -12.96
CA TRP A 308 15.71 2.93 -12.26
C TRP A 308 15.65 3.53 -10.86
N GLN A 309 16.77 3.55 -10.15
CA GLN A 309 16.88 4.19 -8.84
C GLN A 309 16.56 5.69 -8.94
N ASP A 310 17.20 6.41 -9.86
CA ASP A 310 16.94 7.83 -10.12
C ASP A 310 15.47 8.13 -10.44
N ALA A 311 14.83 7.23 -11.21
CA ALA A 311 13.42 7.37 -11.54
C ALA A 311 12.53 7.15 -10.31
N LEU A 312 12.86 6.19 -9.44
CA LEU A 312 12.10 5.91 -8.22
C LEU A 312 12.33 6.97 -7.13
N ASP A 313 13.54 7.48 -6.98
CA ASP A 313 13.85 8.55 -6.03
C ASP A 313 13.05 9.82 -6.35
N LYS A 314 12.91 10.18 -7.64
CA LYS A 314 12.05 11.30 -8.09
C LYS A 314 10.56 11.11 -7.75
N LEU A 315 10.12 9.86 -7.60
CA LEU A 315 8.73 9.52 -7.24
C LEU A 315 8.55 9.33 -5.73
N SER A 316 9.64 9.33 -4.98
CA SER A 316 9.65 9.03 -3.56
C SER A 316 9.29 10.26 -2.74
N GLU A 317 8.63 10.01 -1.62
CA GLU A 317 8.49 11.01 -0.58
C GLU A 317 9.88 11.49 -0.14
N GLY A 318 10.02 12.81 0.08
CA GLY A 318 11.30 13.41 0.46
C GLY A 318 12.42 13.28 -0.58
N HIS A 319 12.14 12.75 -1.78
CA HIS A 319 13.14 12.33 -2.77
C HIS A 319 14.17 11.33 -2.24
N GLN A 320 13.77 10.51 -1.26
CA GLN A 320 14.64 9.55 -0.61
C GLN A 320 13.97 8.19 -0.48
N THR A 321 14.76 7.14 -0.67
CA THR A 321 14.31 5.76 -0.53
C THR A 321 14.99 5.04 0.62
N THR A 322 14.34 4.01 1.13
CA THR A 322 14.85 3.17 2.21
C THR A 322 14.41 1.71 2.00
N LEU A 323 15.15 0.79 2.60
CA LEU A 323 14.74 -0.60 2.74
C LEU A 323 13.77 -0.81 3.92
N GLY A 324 13.57 0.22 4.76
CA GLY A 324 12.74 0.12 5.95
C GLY A 324 13.17 -1.04 6.84
N ALA A 325 12.20 -1.82 7.34
CA ALA A 325 12.49 -2.95 8.21
C ALA A 325 13.35 -4.06 7.57
N TYR A 326 13.46 -4.14 6.23
CA TYR A 326 14.31 -5.13 5.57
C TYR A 326 15.79 -4.94 5.91
N HIS A 327 16.22 -3.72 6.24
CA HIS A 327 17.58 -3.40 6.64
C HIS A 327 17.60 -2.96 8.11
N ARG A 328 17.77 -3.94 9.02
CA ARG A 328 18.07 -3.68 10.44
C ARG A 328 19.53 -4.04 10.69
N SER A 329 20.36 -3.03 10.92
CA SER A 329 21.80 -3.19 11.18
C SER A 329 22.12 -3.79 12.55
N TRP A 330 21.14 -3.86 13.47
CA TRP A 330 21.31 -4.33 14.85
C TRP A 330 20.77 -5.75 15.10
N GLN A 331 20.42 -6.50 14.04
CA GLN A 331 19.97 -7.88 14.13
C GLN A 331 21.09 -8.87 13.80
#